data_AF-A0A3M1JUK2-F1
#
_entry.id   AF-A0A3M1JUK2-F1
#
_cell.length_a   1.000
_cell.length_b   1.000
_cell.length_c   1.000
_cell.angle_alpha   90.00
_cell.angle_beta   90.00
_cell.angle_gamma   90.00
#
_symmetry.space_group_name_H-M   'P 1'
#
loop_
_entity.id
_entity.type
_entity.pdbx_description
1 polymer ?
#
loop_
_entity_poly.entity_id
_entity_poly.type
_entity_poly.pdbx_seq_one_letter_code
_entity_poly.pdbx_strand_id
1 'polypeptide(L)'
;MPQAADPAPEVEEAEREVPPQESQLAKPRFLDAKVRLHRLLIEEIDLSAIEKVSAEELRAQIMQLVSAHVLDERLPLNAEELEDFCDEVCDEMTGLGPIEPLLKDPTVSDILINTHELVYVERFGQLEPTAVRFKDEAHLLRILNKIVAHVGRRVDESQPMVDARLEDGSRVNAVIRPLAVDGPLISIRKFSKKPFSMDKLVEIGSLRPQIAEVLAAAVRGRVSIVVSG
;
A
#
# COMPACT_ATOMS: atom_id res chain seq x y z
N MET A 1 45.06 -1.46 66.82
CA MET A 1 44.75 -0.25 66.03
C MET A 1 45.67 -0.23 64.81
N PRO A 2 45.29 0.47 63.74
CA PRO A 2 44.78 -0.01 62.43
C PRO A 2 45.92 -0.64 61.56
N GLN A 3 45.83 -1.07 60.30
CA GLN A 3 45.02 -0.67 59.15
C GLN A 3 45.23 -1.67 57.99
N ALA A 4 44.17 -1.88 57.22
CA ALA A 4 44.07 -2.16 55.79
C ALA A 4 44.92 -3.27 55.13
N ALA A 5 44.19 -4.29 54.68
CA ALA A 5 44.51 -5.08 53.50
C ALA A 5 44.38 -4.22 52.22
N ASP A 6 45.18 -4.52 51.20
CA ASP A 6 44.83 -4.38 49.78
C ASP A 6 45.80 -5.19 48.88
N PRO A 7 45.42 -5.52 47.64
CA PRO A 7 45.55 -6.87 47.08
C PRO A 7 46.42 -6.93 45.79
N ALA A 8 46.38 -8.10 45.15
CA ALA A 8 47.05 -8.54 43.93
C ALA A 8 46.81 -7.66 42.67
N PRO A 9 47.64 -7.78 41.60
CA PRO A 9 47.69 -6.79 40.52
C PRO A 9 46.52 -6.90 39.55
N GLU A 10 46.14 -5.75 39.02
CA GLU A 10 45.13 -5.51 37.98
C GLU A 10 45.45 -6.29 36.70
N VAL A 11 44.43 -6.97 36.17
CA VAL A 11 44.43 -7.57 34.84
C VAL A 11 43.81 -6.54 33.90
N GLU A 12 44.58 -6.13 32.92
CA GLU A 12 44.26 -5.15 31.89
C GLU A 12 43.15 -5.70 30.97
N GLU A 13 41.89 -5.31 31.21
CA GLU A 13 40.77 -5.58 30.30
C GLU A 13 40.83 -4.59 29.13
N ALA A 14 41.43 -5.01 28.02
CA ALA A 14 41.32 -4.34 26.74
C ALA A 14 39.88 -4.46 26.22
N GLU A 15 39.13 -3.35 26.28
CA GLU A 15 37.86 -3.16 25.58
C GLU A 15 38.04 -3.50 24.09
N ARG A 16 37.47 -4.63 23.67
CA ARG A 16 37.27 -4.94 22.25
C ARG A 16 36.03 -4.19 21.79
N GLU A 17 36.23 -3.00 21.21
CA GLU A 17 35.21 -2.36 20.37
C GLU A 17 34.83 -3.33 19.23
N VAL A 18 33.59 -3.80 19.26
CA VAL A 18 32.98 -4.52 18.15
C VAL A 18 32.50 -3.46 17.14
N PRO A 19 33.03 -3.39 15.91
CA PRO A 19 32.54 -2.42 14.95
C PRO A 19 31.08 -2.76 14.57
N PRO A 20 30.21 -1.76 14.33
CA PRO A 20 28.86 -2.02 13.84
C PRO A 20 28.97 -2.72 12.48
N GLN A 21 28.45 -3.94 12.39
CA GLN A 21 28.39 -4.66 11.12
C GLN A 21 27.43 -3.94 10.18
N GLU A 22 28.00 -3.15 9.29
CA GLU A 22 27.30 -2.51 8.18
C GLU A 22 26.64 -3.58 7.27
N SER A 23 25.31 -3.68 7.39
CA SER A 23 24.43 -4.39 6.45
C SER A 23 24.42 -3.67 5.09
N GLN A 24 25.46 -3.91 4.28
CA GLN A 24 25.66 -3.17 3.02
C GLN A 24 25.65 -4.02 1.73
N LEU A 25 25.29 -5.31 1.76
CA LEU A 25 25.31 -6.15 0.55
C LEU A 25 24.00 -6.89 0.19
N ALA A 26 22.90 -6.72 0.93
CA ALA A 26 21.69 -7.54 0.75
C ALA A 26 20.49 -6.87 0.06
N LYS A 27 20.50 -5.57 -0.24
CA LYS A 27 19.24 -4.87 -0.61
C LYS A 27 18.65 -5.20 -2.00
N PRO A 28 19.41 -5.36 -3.11
CA PRO A 28 18.82 -5.59 -4.43
C PRO A 28 18.47 -7.07 -4.70
N ARG A 29 19.37 -8.01 -4.40
CA ARG A 29 19.14 -9.46 -4.63
C ARG A 29 17.97 -10.02 -3.82
N PHE A 30 17.74 -9.46 -2.63
CA PHE A 30 16.71 -9.89 -1.71
C PHE A 30 15.34 -9.37 -2.10
N LEU A 31 15.25 -8.12 -2.56
CA LEU A 31 14.06 -7.57 -3.20
C LEU A 31 13.67 -8.37 -4.46
N ASP A 32 14.65 -8.69 -5.31
CA ASP A 32 14.40 -9.50 -6.51
C ASP A 32 13.92 -10.92 -6.18
N ALA A 33 14.45 -11.52 -5.11
CA ALA A 33 14.01 -12.83 -4.66
C ALA A 33 12.62 -12.81 -4.02
N LYS A 34 12.36 -11.79 -3.18
CA LYS A 34 11.05 -11.56 -2.56
C LYS A 34 9.97 -11.38 -3.63
N VAL A 35 10.24 -10.61 -4.68
CA VAL A 35 9.31 -10.40 -5.82
C VAL A 35 9.06 -11.70 -6.61
N ARG A 36 10.08 -12.55 -6.79
CA ARG A 36 9.91 -13.86 -7.45
C ARG A 36 9.09 -14.82 -6.61
N LEU A 37 9.44 -14.95 -5.33
CA LEU A 37 8.74 -15.80 -4.39
C LEU A 37 7.27 -15.39 -4.25
N HIS A 38 7.02 -14.09 -4.15
CA HIS A 38 5.70 -13.51 -4.13
C HIS A 38 4.89 -13.87 -5.38
N ARG A 39 5.49 -13.79 -6.58
CA ARG A 39 4.84 -14.23 -7.82
C ARG A 39 4.53 -15.73 -7.82
N LEU A 40 5.46 -16.57 -7.38
CA LEU A 40 5.29 -18.03 -7.35
C LEU A 40 4.19 -18.46 -6.37
N LEU A 41 4.13 -17.83 -5.19
CA LEU A 41 3.09 -18.10 -4.20
C LEU A 41 1.70 -17.70 -4.71
N ILE A 42 1.60 -16.57 -5.41
CA ILE A 42 0.37 -16.17 -6.12
C ILE A 42 0.00 -17.17 -7.22
N GLU A 43 0.97 -17.80 -7.88
CA GLU A 43 0.75 -18.82 -8.91
C GLU A 43 0.19 -20.12 -8.33
N GLU A 44 0.73 -20.57 -7.20
CA GLU A 44 0.43 -21.86 -6.58
C GLU A 44 -0.80 -21.84 -5.67
N ILE A 45 -1.11 -20.70 -5.06
CA ILE A 45 -2.34 -20.52 -4.29
C ILE A 45 -3.49 -20.30 -5.27
N ASP A 46 -4.41 -21.28 -5.33
CA ASP A 46 -5.65 -21.15 -6.10
C ASP A 46 -6.53 -20.05 -5.48
N LEU A 47 -6.44 -18.85 -6.06
CA LEU A 47 -7.17 -17.67 -5.61
C LEU A 47 -8.70 -17.85 -5.63
N SER A 48 -9.23 -18.89 -6.29
CA SER A 48 -10.66 -19.23 -6.24
C SER A 48 -11.07 -19.97 -4.96
N ALA A 49 -10.11 -20.60 -4.26
CA ALA A 49 -10.34 -21.27 -2.99
C ALA A 49 -10.35 -20.30 -1.79
N ILE A 50 -9.75 -19.11 -1.95
CA ILE A 50 -9.56 -18.11 -0.89
C ILE A 50 -10.89 -17.54 -0.37
N GLU A 51 -11.91 -17.39 -1.24
CA GLU A 51 -13.22 -16.86 -0.84
C GLU A 51 -13.99 -17.76 0.15
N LYS A 52 -13.59 -19.03 0.30
CA LYS A 52 -14.27 -20.03 1.13
C LYS A 52 -13.56 -20.35 2.44
N VAL A 53 -12.36 -19.79 2.65
CA VAL A 53 -11.47 -20.14 3.75
C VAL A 53 -11.42 -18.97 4.74
N SER A 54 -11.38 -19.26 6.03
CA SER A 54 -11.24 -18.20 7.04
C SER A 54 -9.87 -17.53 6.96
N ALA A 55 -9.75 -16.26 7.36
CA ALA A 55 -8.48 -15.53 7.32
C ALA A 55 -7.36 -16.24 8.12
N GLU A 56 -7.71 -16.92 9.21
CA GLU A 56 -6.78 -17.70 10.03
C GLU A 56 -6.28 -18.96 9.33
N GLU A 57 -7.17 -19.70 8.66
CA GLU A 57 -6.81 -20.90 7.88
C GLU A 57 -5.97 -20.55 6.65
N LEU A 58 -6.29 -19.42 6.00
CA LEU A 58 -5.51 -18.92 4.87
C LEU A 58 -4.11 -18.52 5.31
N ARG A 59 -3.98 -17.80 6.43
CA ARG A 59 -2.68 -17.44 7.02
C ARG A 59 -1.85 -18.67 7.33
N ALA A 60 -2.46 -19.71 7.90
CA ALA A 60 -1.76 -20.97 8.19
C ALA A 60 -1.28 -21.68 6.91
N GLN A 61 -2.09 -21.70 5.85
CA GLN A 61 -1.70 -22.29 4.56
C GLN A 61 -0.59 -21.50 3.87
N ILE A 62 -0.68 -20.16 3.87
CA ILE A 62 0.34 -19.26 3.33
C ILE A 62 1.66 -19.46 4.08
N MET A 63 1.61 -19.49 5.42
CA MET A 63 2.80 -19.73 6.25
C MET A 63 3.49 -21.06 5.91
N GLN A 64 2.71 -22.12 5.68
CA GLN A 64 3.26 -23.42 5.29
C GLN A 64 3.92 -23.40 3.90
N LEU A 65 3.25 -22.80 2.90
CA LEU A 65 3.75 -22.67 1.53
C LEU A 65 5.00 -21.77 1.45
N VAL A 66 4.96 -20.61 2.10
CA VAL A 66 6.09 -19.68 2.18
C VAL A 66 7.28 -20.35 2.85
N SER A 67 7.08 -21.01 4.00
CA SER A 67 8.16 -21.69 4.72
C SER A 67 8.82 -22.78 3.85
N ALA A 68 8.01 -23.55 3.10
CA ALA A 68 8.51 -24.58 2.20
C ALA A 68 9.38 -24.02 1.07
N HIS A 69 8.96 -22.92 0.44
CA HIS A 69 9.73 -22.29 -0.65
C HIS A 69 10.96 -21.53 -0.18
N VAL A 70 10.93 -20.92 1.01
CA VAL A 70 12.10 -20.26 1.60
C VAL A 70 13.22 -21.27 1.87
N LEU A 71 12.85 -22.48 2.30
CA LEU A 71 13.77 -23.61 2.45
C LEU A 71 14.30 -24.11 1.09
N ASP A 72 13.46 -24.20 0.06
CA ASP A 72 13.84 -24.70 -1.26
C ASP A 72 14.75 -23.73 -2.03
N GLU A 73 14.43 -22.43 -2.02
CA GLU A 73 15.23 -21.36 -2.65
C GLU A 73 16.46 -20.94 -1.82
N ARG A 74 16.63 -21.47 -0.59
CA ARG A 74 17.70 -21.10 0.36
C ARG A 74 17.80 -19.59 0.60
N LEU A 75 16.65 -18.95 0.77
CA LEU A 75 16.61 -17.52 1.05
C LEU A 75 17.08 -17.26 2.48
N PRO A 76 18.02 -16.33 2.71
CA PRO A 76 18.47 -15.99 4.06
C PRO A 76 17.47 -15.05 4.73
N LEU A 77 16.21 -15.50 4.88
CA LEU A 77 15.17 -14.80 5.63
C LEU A 77 15.29 -15.18 7.12
N ASN A 78 15.31 -14.18 7.97
CA ASN A 78 15.15 -14.40 9.41
C ASN A 78 13.66 -14.64 9.76
N ALA A 79 13.37 -15.04 11.00
CA ALA A 79 11.99 -15.36 11.42
C ALA A 79 11.03 -14.16 11.34
N GLU A 80 11.52 -12.95 11.63
CA GLU A 80 10.75 -11.71 11.57
C GLU A 80 10.45 -11.33 10.11
N GLU A 81 11.44 -11.42 9.22
CA GLU A 81 11.28 -11.16 7.78
C GLU A 81 10.36 -12.17 7.09
N LEU A 82 10.36 -13.42 7.56
CA LEU A 82 9.45 -14.46 7.10
C LEU A 82 8.00 -14.16 7.50
N GLU A 83 7.81 -13.72 8.74
CA GLU A 83 6.49 -13.35 9.27
C GLU A 83 5.96 -12.10 8.56
N ASP A 84 6.79 -11.07 8.39
CA ASP A 84 6.47 -9.87 7.59
C ASP A 84 6.10 -10.23 6.15
N PHE A 85 6.81 -11.17 5.53
CA PHE A 85 6.50 -11.60 4.17
C PHE A 85 5.20 -12.42 4.10
N CYS A 86 4.93 -13.26 5.09
CA CYS A 86 3.65 -13.96 5.20
C CYS A 86 2.50 -12.98 5.40
N ASP A 87 2.67 -11.95 6.22
CA ASP A 87 1.68 -10.90 6.43
C ASP A 87 1.45 -10.09 5.17
N GLU A 88 2.51 -9.76 4.41
CA GLU A 88 2.39 -9.08 3.12
C GLU A 88 1.60 -9.91 2.10
N VAL A 89 1.88 -11.21 1.99
CA VAL A 89 1.15 -12.14 1.11
C VAL A 89 -0.29 -12.36 1.60
N CYS A 90 -0.50 -12.47 2.92
CA CYS A 90 -1.84 -12.58 3.50
C CYS A 90 -2.67 -11.32 3.25
N ASP A 91 -2.10 -10.14 3.47
CA ASP A 91 -2.74 -8.86 3.18
C ASP A 91 -3.01 -8.69 1.69
N GLU A 92 -2.16 -9.21 0.82
CA GLU A 92 -2.45 -9.21 -0.61
C GLU A 92 -3.66 -10.11 -0.95
N MET A 93 -3.76 -11.28 -0.31
CA MET A 93 -4.85 -12.24 -0.54
C MET A 93 -6.15 -11.86 0.18
N THR A 94 -6.07 -11.19 1.34
CA THR A 94 -7.20 -10.86 2.23
C THR A 94 -7.54 -9.36 2.30
N GLY A 95 -6.70 -8.48 1.76
CA GLY A 95 -6.90 -7.04 1.68
C GLY A 95 -7.32 -6.59 0.30
N LEU A 96 -6.95 -5.36 -0.08
CA LEU A 96 -7.21 -4.81 -1.42
C LEU A 96 -6.15 -5.26 -2.44
N GLY A 97 -5.29 -6.21 -2.10
CA GLY A 97 -4.23 -6.68 -2.99
C GLY A 97 -3.09 -5.67 -3.13
N PRO A 98 -2.43 -5.61 -4.29
CA PRO A 98 -1.19 -4.85 -4.45
C PRO A 98 -1.38 -3.32 -4.46
N ILE A 99 -2.62 -2.84 -4.34
CA ILE A 99 -2.96 -1.40 -4.21
C ILE A 99 -2.94 -0.90 -2.77
N GLU A 100 -2.95 -1.79 -1.78
CA GLU A 100 -2.96 -1.45 -0.35
C GLU A 100 -1.80 -0.50 0.04
N PRO A 101 -0.54 -0.73 -0.40
CA PRO A 101 0.56 0.19 -0.09
C PRO A 101 0.37 1.58 -0.71
N LEU A 102 -0.19 1.65 -1.92
CA LEU A 102 -0.48 2.92 -2.63
C LEU A 102 -1.61 3.70 -1.94
N LEU A 103 -2.60 2.99 -1.37
CA LEU A 103 -3.66 3.58 -0.58
C LEU A 103 -3.16 4.12 0.77
N LYS A 104 -2.21 3.42 1.41
CA LYS A 104 -1.59 3.89 2.66
C LYS A 104 -0.66 5.10 2.46
N ASP A 105 -0.10 5.27 1.27
CA ASP A 105 0.85 6.35 0.99
C ASP A 105 0.21 7.75 0.95
N PRO A 106 0.56 8.68 1.87
CA PRO A 106 -0.06 10.00 1.96
C PRO A 106 0.31 10.95 0.81
N THR A 107 1.30 10.62 -0.02
CA THR A 107 1.73 11.47 -1.14
C THR A 107 0.99 11.18 -2.44
N VAL A 108 0.28 10.04 -2.52
CA VAL A 108 -0.58 9.68 -3.66
C VAL A 108 -1.93 10.38 -3.54
N SER A 109 -2.34 11.10 -4.58
CA SER A 109 -3.67 11.70 -4.73
C SER A 109 -4.64 10.77 -5.46
N ASP A 110 -4.26 10.26 -6.63
CA ASP A 110 -5.08 9.41 -7.46
C ASP A 110 -4.31 8.14 -7.86
N ILE A 111 -5.02 7.01 -8.00
CA ILE A 111 -4.50 5.73 -8.48
C ILE A 111 -5.29 5.35 -9.71
N LEU A 112 -4.60 5.05 -10.81
CA LEU A 112 -5.18 4.76 -12.11
C LEU A 112 -4.68 3.40 -12.57
N ILE A 113 -5.58 2.43 -12.67
CA ILE A 113 -5.29 1.07 -13.10
C ILE A 113 -5.85 0.92 -14.51
N ASN A 114 -4.96 0.77 -15.48
CA ASN A 114 -5.29 0.53 -16.87
C ASN A 114 -4.96 -0.93 -17.18
N THR A 115 -5.96 -1.82 -17.11
CA THR A 115 -5.78 -3.28 -17.17
C THR A 115 -4.97 -3.83 -15.99
N HIS A 116 -4.70 -5.15 -15.99
CA HIS A 116 -3.92 -5.80 -14.94
C HIS A 116 -2.40 -5.47 -15.01
N GLU A 117 -1.92 -4.91 -16.12
CA GLU A 117 -0.48 -4.71 -16.36
C GLU A 117 0.04 -3.31 -15.99
N LEU A 118 -0.80 -2.28 -16.09
CA LEU A 118 -0.38 -0.89 -15.99
C LEU A 118 -1.08 -0.20 -14.83
N VAL A 119 -0.29 0.22 -13.83
CA VAL A 119 -0.77 0.99 -12.69
C VAL A 119 0.01 2.29 -12.61
N TYR A 120 -0.72 3.39 -12.59
CA TYR A 120 -0.21 4.75 -12.44
C TYR A 120 -0.69 5.33 -11.12
N VAL A 121 0.10 6.24 -10.56
CA VAL A 121 -0.31 7.06 -9.44
C VAL A 121 -0.04 8.52 -9.76
N GLU A 122 -0.87 9.39 -9.21
CA GLU A 122 -0.63 10.82 -9.23
C GLU A 122 0.00 11.25 -7.91
N ARG A 123 1.14 11.93 -7.98
CA ARG A 123 1.78 12.57 -6.84
C ARG A 123 2.03 14.02 -7.18
N PHE A 124 1.57 14.92 -6.30
CA PHE A 124 1.76 16.36 -6.45
C PHE A 124 1.33 16.90 -7.84
N GLY A 125 0.29 16.32 -8.44
CA GLY A 125 -0.22 16.71 -9.77
C GLY A 125 0.54 16.12 -10.96
N GLN A 126 1.49 15.21 -10.74
CA GLN A 126 2.21 14.51 -11.80
C GLN A 126 1.87 13.03 -11.80
N LEU A 127 1.59 12.50 -12.99
CA LEU A 127 1.32 11.09 -13.21
C LEU A 127 2.65 10.33 -13.31
N GLU A 128 2.81 9.28 -12.51
CA GLU A 128 3.98 8.42 -12.51
C GLU A 128 3.57 6.93 -12.62
N PRO A 129 4.29 6.12 -13.41
CA PRO A 129 4.08 4.69 -13.46
C PRO A 129 4.60 4.02 -12.18
N THR A 130 3.91 2.99 -11.72
CA THR A 130 4.33 2.20 -10.55
C THR A 130 4.88 0.84 -10.96
N ALA A 131 5.62 0.20 -10.06
CA ALA A 131 6.06 -1.19 -10.21
C ALA A 131 4.95 -2.20 -9.86
N VAL A 132 3.83 -1.73 -9.30
CA VAL A 132 2.69 -2.56 -8.91
C VAL A 132 2.05 -3.16 -10.14
N ARG A 133 1.81 -4.47 -10.12
CA ARG A 133 1.13 -5.21 -11.19
C ARG A 133 0.19 -6.24 -10.59
N PHE A 134 -0.90 -6.50 -11.30
CA PHE A 134 -1.79 -7.60 -10.97
C PHE A 134 -1.37 -8.84 -11.75
N LYS A 135 -1.56 -10.01 -11.15
CA LYS A 135 -1.31 -11.33 -11.75
C LYS A 135 -1.96 -11.45 -13.14
N ASP A 136 -3.26 -11.27 -13.19
CA ASP A 136 -4.10 -11.44 -14.37
C ASP A 136 -5.37 -10.59 -14.26
N GLU A 137 -6.15 -10.57 -15.33
CA GLU A 137 -7.43 -9.85 -15.36
C GLU A 137 -8.41 -10.36 -14.29
N ALA A 138 -8.44 -11.68 -14.05
CA ALA A 138 -9.31 -12.28 -13.05
C ALA A 138 -8.99 -11.79 -11.63
N HIS A 139 -7.72 -11.60 -11.31
CA HIS A 139 -7.25 -11.05 -10.04
C HIS A 139 -7.74 -9.62 -9.85
N LEU A 140 -7.61 -8.77 -10.87
CA LEU A 140 -8.10 -7.40 -10.83
C LEU A 140 -9.63 -7.35 -10.62
N LEU A 141 -10.38 -8.21 -11.32
CA LEU A 141 -11.84 -8.30 -11.18
C LEU A 141 -12.27 -8.78 -9.79
N ARG A 142 -11.54 -9.71 -9.15
CA ARG A 142 -11.82 -10.12 -7.77
C ARG A 142 -11.65 -8.98 -6.78
N ILE A 143 -10.54 -8.25 -6.87
CA ILE A 143 -10.29 -7.08 -6.02
C ILE A 143 -11.39 -6.04 -6.23
N LEU A 144 -11.74 -5.76 -7.48
CA LEU A 144 -12.85 -4.87 -7.80
C LEU A 144 -14.17 -5.34 -7.18
N ASN A 145 -14.54 -6.61 -7.36
CA ASN A 145 -15.77 -7.18 -6.79
C ASN A 145 -15.78 -7.08 -5.27
N LYS A 146 -14.64 -7.27 -4.60
CA LYS A 146 -14.51 -7.13 -3.17
C LYS A 146 -14.72 -5.69 -2.68
N ILE A 147 -14.12 -4.72 -3.36
CA ILE A 147 -14.34 -3.29 -3.10
C ILE A 147 -15.83 -2.95 -3.22
N VAL A 148 -16.42 -3.40 -4.32
CA VAL A 148 -17.80 -3.06 -4.70
C VAL A 148 -18.81 -3.78 -3.79
N ALA A 149 -18.50 -4.99 -3.32
CA ALA A 149 -19.31 -5.77 -2.39
C ALA A 149 -19.43 -5.11 -1.01
N HIS A 150 -18.35 -4.51 -0.48
CA HIS A 150 -18.39 -3.78 0.80
C HIS A 150 -19.38 -2.60 0.77
N VAL A 151 -19.62 -2.03 -0.42
CA VAL A 151 -20.52 -0.89 -0.63
C VAL A 151 -21.94 -1.35 -1.02
N GLY A 152 -22.19 -2.67 -1.10
CA GLY A 152 -23.46 -3.23 -1.53
C GLY A 152 -23.79 -2.97 -3.00
N ARG A 153 -22.76 -2.79 -3.82
CA ARG A 153 -22.87 -2.62 -5.28
C ARG A 153 -22.46 -3.92 -5.98
N ARG A 154 -22.69 -4.00 -7.29
CA ARG A 154 -22.25 -5.12 -8.14
C ARG A 154 -21.71 -4.57 -9.44
N VAL A 155 -20.78 -5.31 -10.04
CA VAL A 155 -20.21 -5.01 -11.36
C VAL A 155 -20.09 -6.33 -12.12
N ASP A 156 -20.74 -6.39 -13.26
CA ASP A 156 -20.79 -7.58 -14.13
C ASP A 156 -21.04 -7.15 -15.58
N GLU A 157 -21.06 -8.09 -16.51
CA GLU A 157 -21.22 -7.78 -17.95
C GLU A 157 -22.56 -7.09 -18.27
N SER A 158 -23.57 -7.18 -17.38
CA SER A 158 -24.84 -6.49 -17.51
C SER A 158 -24.81 -5.07 -16.93
N GLN A 159 -23.96 -4.84 -15.92
CA GLN A 159 -23.67 -3.54 -15.31
C GLN A 159 -22.15 -3.29 -15.30
N PRO A 160 -21.57 -2.93 -16.46
CA PRO A 160 -20.12 -2.90 -16.65
C PRO A 160 -19.43 -1.65 -16.08
N MET A 161 -20.17 -0.76 -15.41
CA MET A 161 -19.62 0.45 -14.79
C MET A 161 -20.17 0.62 -13.38
N VAL A 162 -19.30 0.96 -12.43
CA VAL A 162 -19.68 1.15 -11.03
C VAL A 162 -18.92 2.29 -10.37
N ASP A 163 -19.63 3.03 -9.54
CA ASP A 163 -19.08 3.99 -8.60
C ASP A 163 -19.25 3.46 -7.18
N ALA A 164 -18.17 3.47 -6.41
CA ALA A 164 -18.09 2.96 -5.05
C ALA A 164 -17.29 3.92 -4.14
N ARG A 165 -17.39 3.71 -2.83
CA ARG A 165 -16.56 4.38 -1.82
C ARG A 165 -15.86 3.36 -0.96
N LEU A 166 -14.56 3.53 -0.79
CA LEU A 166 -13.78 2.73 0.15
C LEU A 166 -14.04 3.18 1.59
N GLU A 167 -13.64 2.34 2.54
CA GLU A 167 -13.81 2.61 3.98
C GLU A 167 -13.02 3.86 4.45
N ASP A 168 -11.93 4.18 3.76
CA ASP A 168 -11.13 5.39 3.98
C ASP A 168 -11.79 6.68 3.44
N GLY A 169 -12.93 6.57 2.76
CA GLY A 169 -13.66 7.67 2.13
C GLY A 169 -13.23 7.97 0.69
N SER A 170 -12.23 7.26 0.16
CA SER A 170 -11.77 7.37 -1.22
C SER A 170 -12.86 6.91 -2.20
N ARG A 171 -12.89 7.51 -3.39
CA ARG A 171 -13.89 7.22 -4.42
C ARG A 171 -13.29 6.30 -5.46
N VAL A 172 -14.03 5.25 -5.81
CA VAL A 172 -13.62 4.28 -6.83
C VAL A 172 -14.60 4.35 -7.97
N ASN A 173 -14.10 4.54 -9.18
CA ASN A 173 -14.86 4.34 -10.41
C ASN A 173 -14.19 3.21 -11.18
N ALA A 174 -14.99 2.25 -11.63
CA ALA A 174 -14.49 1.12 -12.40
C ALA A 174 -15.36 0.84 -13.61
N VAL A 175 -14.71 0.42 -14.69
CA VAL A 175 -15.33 0.03 -15.96
C VAL A 175 -14.73 -1.32 -16.39
N ILE A 176 -15.58 -2.28 -16.72
CA ILE A 176 -15.20 -3.62 -17.17
C ILE A 176 -15.74 -3.88 -18.59
N ARG A 177 -15.44 -5.07 -19.13
CA ARG A 177 -16.05 -5.52 -20.40
C ARG A 177 -17.58 -5.57 -20.28
N PRO A 178 -18.31 -5.20 -21.34
CA PRO A 178 -17.86 -4.92 -22.71
C PRO A 178 -17.40 -3.47 -23.00
N LEU A 179 -17.46 -2.55 -22.03
CA LEU A 179 -17.12 -1.13 -22.26
C LEU A 179 -15.61 -0.88 -22.35
N ALA A 180 -14.82 -1.62 -21.57
CA ALA A 180 -13.37 -1.56 -21.60
C ALA A 180 -12.81 -2.75 -22.39
N VAL A 181 -12.52 -2.52 -23.68
CA VAL A 181 -12.14 -3.58 -24.64
C VAL A 181 -10.83 -4.27 -24.23
N ASP A 182 -9.84 -3.49 -23.78
CA ASP A 182 -8.50 -3.97 -23.45
C ASP A 182 -8.44 -4.66 -22.07
N GLY A 183 -9.46 -4.49 -21.23
CA GLY A 183 -9.54 -5.03 -19.87
C GLY A 183 -10.08 -4.01 -18.86
N PRO A 184 -10.21 -4.38 -17.58
CA PRO A 184 -10.81 -3.53 -16.55
C PRO A 184 -10.01 -2.24 -16.34
N LEU A 185 -10.71 -1.13 -16.27
CA LEU A 185 -10.19 0.19 -15.96
C LEU A 185 -10.70 0.61 -14.60
N ILE A 186 -9.82 1.02 -13.70
CA ILE A 186 -10.20 1.47 -12.35
C ILE A 186 -9.49 2.77 -12.04
N SER A 187 -10.24 3.75 -11.54
CA SER A 187 -9.69 4.98 -10.97
C SER A 187 -10.08 5.07 -9.50
N ILE A 188 -9.10 5.29 -8.64
CA ILE A 188 -9.30 5.49 -7.21
C ILE A 188 -8.81 6.89 -6.87
N ARG A 189 -9.73 7.76 -6.48
CA ARG A 189 -9.44 9.11 -6.05
C ARG A 189 -9.39 9.17 -4.54
N LYS A 190 -8.21 9.42 -3.99
CA LYS A 190 -8.03 9.35 -2.54
C LYS A 190 -8.65 10.56 -1.86
N PHE A 191 -9.29 10.30 -0.74
CA PHE A 191 -9.76 11.40 0.08
C PHE A 191 -8.55 12.02 0.82
N SER A 192 -8.20 13.27 0.48
CA SER A 192 -7.10 13.94 1.16
C SER A 192 -7.43 14.10 2.64
N LYS A 193 -6.64 13.44 3.51
CA LYS A 193 -6.75 13.57 4.97
C LYS A 193 -6.43 14.99 5.46
N LYS A 194 -5.70 15.78 4.66
CA LYS A 194 -5.37 17.17 4.95
C LYS A 194 -6.15 18.10 4.01
N PRO A 195 -7.28 18.66 4.44
CA PRO A 195 -7.96 19.69 3.67
C PRO A 195 -7.04 20.90 3.50
N PHE A 196 -7.09 21.55 2.33
CA PHE A 196 -6.34 22.78 2.10
C PHE A 196 -6.84 23.88 3.02
N SER A 197 -5.92 24.50 3.77
CA SER A 197 -6.21 25.74 4.50
C SER A 197 -6.19 26.92 3.54
N MET A 198 -6.83 28.03 3.92
CA MET A 198 -6.78 29.27 3.14
C MET A 198 -5.34 29.74 2.94
N ASP A 199 -4.52 29.65 3.99
CA ASP A 199 -3.09 29.97 3.92
C ASP A 199 -2.35 29.07 2.92
N LYS A 200 -2.69 27.77 2.88
CA LYS A 200 -2.08 26.84 1.93
C LYS A 200 -2.47 27.15 0.50
N LEU A 201 -3.72 27.54 0.24
CA LEU A 201 -4.19 27.98 -1.09
C LEU A 201 -3.45 29.23 -1.58
N VAL A 202 -3.12 30.14 -0.65
CA VAL A 202 -2.30 31.32 -0.96
C VAL A 202 -0.84 30.93 -1.21
N GLU A 203 -0.27 30.06 -0.39
CA GLU A 203 1.11 29.56 -0.53
C GLU A 203 1.35 28.88 -1.88
N ILE A 204 0.41 28.02 -2.33
CA ILE A 204 0.51 27.32 -3.62
C ILE A 204 0.11 28.22 -4.81
N GLY A 205 -0.18 29.51 -4.58
CA GLY A 205 -0.54 30.47 -5.62
C GLY A 205 -1.93 30.27 -6.24
N SER A 206 -2.75 29.37 -5.68
CA SER A 206 -4.13 29.16 -6.15
C SER A 206 -5.04 30.34 -5.85
N LEU A 207 -4.68 31.17 -4.85
CA LEU A 207 -5.45 32.34 -4.44
C LEU A 207 -4.50 33.48 -4.04
N ARG A 208 -4.85 34.74 -4.32
CA ARG A 208 -4.06 35.88 -3.82
C ARG A 208 -4.42 36.21 -2.37
N PRO A 209 -3.48 36.69 -1.53
CA PRO A 209 -3.75 37.03 -0.13
C PRO A 209 -4.95 37.98 0.04
N GLN A 210 -5.08 38.98 -0.84
CA GLN A 210 -6.16 39.96 -0.76
C GLN A 210 -7.54 39.32 -1.02
N ILE A 211 -7.60 38.29 -1.87
CA ILE A 211 -8.86 37.56 -2.13
C ILE A 211 -9.20 36.66 -0.94
N ALA A 212 -8.20 36.10 -0.25
CA ALA A 212 -8.44 35.31 0.97
C ALA A 212 -9.11 36.16 2.05
N GLU A 213 -8.65 37.40 2.22
CA GLU A 213 -9.23 38.36 3.16
C GLU A 213 -10.68 38.72 2.80
N VAL A 214 -10.95 38.97 1.51
CA VAL A 214 -12.30 39.26 1.02
C VAL A 214 -13.24 38.08 1.26
N LEU A 215 -12.80 36.86 0.95
CA LEU A 215 -13.58 35.64 1.21
C LEU A 215 -13.83 35.44 2.70
N ALA A 216 -12.82 35.66 3.56
CA ALA A 216 -12.98 35.56 5.00
C ALA A 216 -13.97 36.62 5.54
N ALA A 217 -13.94 37.84 5.01
CA ALA A 217 -14.90 38.89 5.35
C ALA A 217 -16.32 38.53 4.88
N ALA A 218 -16.47 38.02 3.65
CA ALA A 218 -17.76 37.61 3.09
C ALA A 218 -18.39 36.45 3.88
N VAL A 219 -17.60 35.45 4.29
CA VAL A 219 -18.05 34.35 5.15
C VAL A 219 -18.48 34.87 6.53
N ARG A 220 -17.69 35.75 7.17
CA ARG A 220 -18.08 36.39 8.44
C ARG A 220 -19.35 37.23 8.31
N GLY A 221 -19.52 37.90 7.18
CA GLY A 221 -20.72 38.64 6.81
C GLY A 221 -21.92 37.76 6.40
N ARG A 222 -21.77 36.42 6.41
CA ARG A 222 -22.78 35.44 5.99
C ARG A 222 -23.30 35.67 4.57
N VAL A 223 -22.44 36.18 3.69
CA VAL A 223 -22.74 36.32 2.27
C VAL A 223 -22.79 34.93 1.65
N SER A 224 -23.82 34.66 0.84
CA SER A 224 -23.91 33.42 0.07
C SER A 224 -22.88 33.42 -1.04
N ILE A 225 -22.02 32.40 -1.06
CA ILE A 225 -20.92 32.26 -2.03
C ILE A 225 -21.07 30.89 -2.69
N VAL A 226 -21.00 30.87 -4.02
CA VAL A 226 -20.96 29.63 -4.81
C VAL A 226 -19.56 29.52 -5.40
N VAL A 227 -18.91 28.38 -5.16
CA VAL A 227 -17.66 28.03 -5.83
C VAL A 227 -18.00 27.17 -7.04
N SER A 228 -17.63 27.63 -8.23
CA SER A 228 -17.82 26.93 -9.50
C SER A 228 -16.45 26.58 -10.08
N GLY A 229 -16.36 25.39 -10.68
CA GLY A 229 -15.18 24.86 -11.37
C GLY A 229 -15.60 23.83 -12.41
#